data_AF-A0A2W7JF80-F1
#
_entry.id   AF-A0A2W7JF80-F1
#
_cell.length_a   1.000
_cell.length_b   1.000
_cell.length_c   1.000
_cell.angle_alpha   90.00
_cell.angle_beta   90.00
_cell.angle_gamma   90.00
#
_symmetry.space_group_name_H-M   'P 1'
#
loop_
_entity.id
_entity.type
_entity.pdbx_description
1 polymer ?
#
loop_
_entity_poly.entity_id
_entity_poly.type
_entity_poly.pdbx_seq_one_letter_code
_entity_poly.pdbx_strand_id
1 'polypeptide(L)'
;MLEGLRQALRQPAHLRRARGIWWSKLQTACLDNQLWDWQGNEVVVMKRVASTTYMIGSARYEPEGNKTLLTLMGAPEGVEIEL
;
A
#
# COMPACT_ATOMS: atom_id res chain seq x y z
N MET A 1 -18.50 13.53 -20.48
CA MET A 1 -19.65 13.75 -19.56
C MET A 1 -19.39 13.23 -18.14
N LEU A 2 -18.61 12.16 -17.91
CA LEU A 2 -18.32 11.65 -16.56
C LEU A 2 -17.07 12.24 -15.86
N GLU A 3 -16.40 13.22 -16.47
CA GLU A 3 -15.11 13.70 -15.97
C GLU A 3 -15.24 14.40 -14.61
N GLY A 4 -16.31 15.16 -14.39
CA GLY A 4 -16.59 15.76 -13.08
C GLY A 4 -16.74 14.72 -11.97
N LEU A 5 -17.37 13.57 -12.25
CA LEU A 5 -17.51 12.48 -11.28
C LEU A 5 -16.17 11.79 -11.01
N ARG A 6 -15.33 11.60 -12.04
CA ARG A 6 -13.97 11.06 -11.88
C ARG A 6 -13.11 11.98 -11.02
N GLN A 7 -13.17 13.28 -11.29
CA GLN A 7 -12.45 14.27 -10.49
C GLN A 7 -12.94 14.29 -9.04
N ALA A 8 -14.25 14.16 -8.81
CA ALA A 8 -14.81 14.05 -7.46
C ALA A 8 -14.28 12.81 -6.73
N LEU A 9 -14.26 11.63 -7.38
CA LEU A 9 -13.73 10.40 -6.79
C LEU A 9 -12.24 10.49 -6.44
N ARG A 10 -11.45 11.24 -7.23
CA ARG A 10 -10.03 11.50 -6.97
C ARG A 10 -9.76 12.52 -5.87
N GLN A 11 -10.78 13.21 -5.35
CA GLN A 11 -10.58 14.16 -4.25
C GLN A 11 -10.06 13.44 -3.00
N PRO A 12 -9.08 14.01 -2.27
CA PRO A 12 -8.48 13.37 -1.11
C PRO A 12 -9.49 12.90 -0.05
N ALA A 13 -10.56 13.66 0.17
CA ALA A 13 -11.62 13.30 1.12
C ALA A 13 -12.37 12.01 0.72
N HIS A 14 -12.67 11.85 -0.58
CA HIS A 14 -13.35 10.66 -1.09
C HIS A 14 -12.41 9.45 -1.10
N LEU A 15 -11.14 9.65 -1.48
CA LEU A 15 -10.14 8.58 -1.44
C LEU A 15 -9.88 8.11 0.00
N ARG A 16 -9.73 9.02 0.96
CA ARG A 16 -9.59 8.70 2.40
C ARG A 16 -10.80 7.90 2.91
N ARG A 17 -12.01 8.33 2.56
CA ARG A 17 -13.24 7.62 2.94
C ARG A 17 -13.30 6.22 2.31
N ALA A 18 -13.00 6.11 1.02
CA ALA A 18 -12.97 4.82 0.31
C ALA A 18 -11.95 3.87 0.95
N ARG A 19 -10.77 4.39 1.30
CA ARG A 19 -9.74 3.63 2.00
C ARG A 19 -10.19 3.16 3.38
N GLY A 20 -10.83 4.01 4.17
CA GLY A 20 -11.40 3.60 5.46
C GLY A 20 -12.43 2.47 5.33
N ILE A 21 -13.31 2.54 4.33
CA ILE A 21 -14.31 1.48 4.03
C ILE A 21 -13.62 0.19 3.56
N TRP A 22 -12.60 0.32 2.71
CA TRP A 22 -11.82 -0.81 2.24
C TRP A 22 -11.18 -1.57 3.39
N TRP A 23 -10.48 -0.86 4.27
CA TRP A 23 -9.77 -1.47 5.39
C TRP A 23 -10.69 -2.03 6.47
N SER A 24 -11.88 -1.45 6.68
CA SER A 24 -12.86 -2.03 7.62
C SER A 24 -13.45 -3.36 7.13
N LYS A 25 -13.39 -3.63 5.82
CA LYS A 25 -13.97 -4.86 5.22
C LYS A 25 -12.94 -5.91 4.83
N LEU A 26 -11.83 -5.48 4.22
CA LEU A 26 -10.88 -6.38 3.58
C LEU A 26 -9.58 -6.51 4.35
N GLN A 27 -9.22 -5.52 5.15
CA GLN A 27 -8.03 -5.54 6.02
C GLN A 27 -6.72 -5.90 5.28
N THR A 28 -6.54 -5.47 4.03
CA THR A 28 -5.34 -5.75 3.22
C THR A 28 -5.00 -4.59 2.28
N ALA A 29 -3.72 -4.46 1.92
CA ALA A 29 -3.25 -3.60 0.83
C ALA A 29 -3.28 -4.30 -0.55
N CYS A 30 -3.71 -5.57 -0.63
CA CYS A 30 -3.60 -6.46 -1.79
C CYS A 30 -2.17 -6.68 -2.32
N LEU A 31 -1.17 -6.36 -1.49
CA LEU A 31 0.24 -6.54 -1.80
C LEU A 31 0.88 -7.71 -1.02
N ASP A 32 0.08 -8.46 -0.26
CA ASP A 32 0.57 -9.57 0.55
C ASP A 32 1.28 -10.60 -0.34
N ASN A 33 2.44 -11.08 0.12
CA ASN A 33 3.33 -12.00 -0.58
C ASN A 33 3.93 -11.47 -1.90
N GLN A 34 3.78 -10.17 -2.20
CA GLN A 34 4.52 -9.54 -3.28
C GLN A 34 5.90 -9.07 -2.82
N LEU A 35 6.83 -8.88 -3.75
CA LEU A 35 8.17 -8.38 -3.47
C LEU A 35 8.23 -6.87 -3.72
N TRP A 36 8.89 -6.16 -2.82
CA TRP A 36 9.21 -4.74 -2.98
C TRP A 36 10.73 -4.59 -3.09
N ASP A 37 11.19 -3.96 -4.18
CA ASP A 37 12.59 -3.55 -4.35
C ASP A 37 12.76 -2.16 -3.72
N TRP A 38 13.48 -2.08 -2.60
CA TRP A 38 13.64 -0.81 -1.89
C TRP A 38 14.52 0.18 -2.67
N GLN A 39 15.39 -0.32 -3.56
CA GLN A 39 16.27 0.53 -4.36
C GLN A 39 15.53 1.13 -5.56
N GLY A 40 14.70 0.31 -6.24
CA GLY A 40 13.83 0.76 -7.32
C GLY A 40 12.54 1.45 -6.84
N ASN A 41 12.19 1.30 -5.57
CA ASN A 41 10.93 1.72 -4.97
C ASN A 41 9.69 1.22 -5.74
N GLU A 42 9.75 -0.04 -6.19
CA GLU A 42 8.69 -0.67 -7.00
C GLU A 42 8.29 -2.05 -6.46
N VAL A 43 7.02 -2.40 -6.64
CA VAL A 43 6.54 -3.76 -6.38
C VAL A 43 6.83 -4.62 -7.61
N VAL A 44 7.62 -5.67 -7.43
CA VAL A 44 8.10 -6.53 -8.51
C VAL A 44 7.43 -7.90 -8.47
N VAL A 45 6.93 -8.34 -9.63
CA VAL A 45 6.40 -9.69 -9.83
C VAL A 45 7.57 -10.58 -10.23
N MET A 46 8.13 -11.33 -9.27
CA MET A 46 9.18 -12.34 -9.50
C MET A 46 10.27 -11.92 -10.50
N LYS A 47 11.04 -10.86 -10.19
CA LYS A 47 12.44 -10.83 -10.64
C LYS A 47 13.26 -11.55 -9.59
N ARG A 48 14.30 -12.28 -10.04
CA ARG A 48 15.25 -13.01 -9.19
C ARG A 48 15.46 -12.24 -7.88
N VAL A 49 15.17 -12.89 -6.74
CA VAL A 49 15.37 -12.32 -5.40
C VAL A 49 16.76 -11.70 -5.36
N ALA A 50 16.80 -10.38 -5.40
CA ALA A 50 18.03 -9.61 -5.32
C ALA A 50 18.28 -9.29 -3.84
N SER A 51 19.51 -8.93 -3.49
CA SER A 51 19.83 -8.48 -2.13
C SER A 51 19.07 -7.21 -1.71
N THR A 52 18.32 -6.59 -2.63
CA THR A 52 17.54 -5.36 -2.42
C THR A 52 16.03 -5.59 -2.35
N THR A 53 15.56 -6.84 -2.39
CA THR A 53 14.12 -7.14 -2.36
C THR A 53 13.66 -7.63 -0.99
N TYR A 54 12.55 -7.08 -0.51
CA TYR A 54 11.84 -7.57 0.68
C TYR A 54 10.47 -8.12 0.30
N MET A 55 10.02 -9.16 0.99
CA MET A 55 8.65 -9.66 0.81
C MET A 55 7.70 -8.88 1.71
N ILE A 56 6.61 -8.40 1.15
CA ILE A 56 5.54 -7.75 1.90
C ILE A 56 4.75 -8.85 2.61
N GLY A 57 4.84 -8.90 3.93
CA GLY A 57 4.18 -9.91 4.75
C GLY A 57 2.74 -9.54 5.07
N SER A 58 2.53 -8.33 5.58
CA SER A 58 1.20 -7.82 5.90
C SER A 58 1.16 -6.30 5.82
N ALA A 59 -0.04 -5.74 5.84
CA ALA A 59 -0.27 -4.32 5.82
C ALA A 59 -1.35 -3.93 6.84
N ARG A 60 -1.20 -2.76 7.46
CA ARG A 60 -2.21 -2.17 8.36
C ARG A 60 -2.49 -0.72 7.97
N TYR A 61 -3.73 -0.29 8.19
CA TYR A 61 -4.13 1.09 7.97
C TYR A 61 -4.28 1.83 9.30
N GLU A 62 -3.67 3.00 9.40
CA GLU A 62 -3.77 3.93 10.54
C GLU A 62 -4.62 5.14 10.15
N PRO A 63 -5.89 5.22 10.62
CA PRO A 63 -6.82 6.27 10.22
C PRO A 63 -6.40 7.68 10.64
N GLU A 64 -5.77 7.82 11.80
CA GLU A 64 -5.39 9.11 12.41
C GLU A 64 -4.37 9.84 11.54
N GLY A 65 -3.37 9.09 11.05
CA GLY A 65 -2.35 9.61 10.14
C GLY A 65 -2.73 9.53 8.67
N ASN A 66 -3.81 8.82 8.33
CA ASN A 66 -4.09 8.39 6.96
C ASN A 66 -2.84 7.74 6.35
N LYS A 67 -2.35 6.65 6.98
CA LYS A 67 -1.11 5.94 6.61
C LYS A 67 -1.34 4.45 6.44
N THR A 68 -0.60 3.82 5.54
CA THR A 68 -0.56 2.36 5.42
C THR A 68 0.82 1.88 5.79
N LEU A 69 0.91 1.03 6.80
CA LEU A 69 2.16 0.51 7.30
C LEU A 69 2.34 -0.92 6.83
N LEU A 70 3.46 -1.19 6.18
CA LEU A 70 3.82 -2.50 5.66
C LEU A 70 4.81 -3.19 6.61
N THR A 71 4.51 -4.44 6.93
CA THR A 71 5.46 -5.33 7.58
C THR A 71 6.20 -6.11 6.50
N LEU A 72 7.51 -5.95 6.45
CA LEU A 72 8.39 -6.61 5.49
C LEU A 72 9.05 -7.82 6.15
N MET A 73 9.06 -8.96 5.47
CA MET A 73 9.77 -10.16 5.93
C MET A 73 11.26 -10.07 5.58
N GLY A 74 12.12 -10.34 6.58
CA GLY A 74 13.58 -10.29 6.42
C GLY A 74 14.18 -8.89 6.46
N ALA A 75 13.37 -7.83 6.58
CA ALA A 75 13.85 -6.49 6.86
C ALA A 75 14.04 -6.28 8.38
N PRO A 76 15.08 -5.55 8.80
CA PRO A 76 15.27 -5.21 10.21
C PRO A 76 14.18 -4.26 10.75
N GLU A 77 13.53 -3.47 9.88
CA GLU A 77 12.46 -2.52 10.24
C GLU A 77 11.32 -2.56 9.20
N GLY A 78 10.08 -2.24 9.64
CA GLY A 78 8.91 -2.09 8.75
C GLY A 78 8.92 -0.76 8.00
N VAL A 79 8.18 -0.67 6.88
CA VAL A 79 8.17 0.53 6.03
C VAL A 79 6.79 1.19 6.03
N GLU A 80 6.79 2.51 6.13
CA GLU A 80 5.61 3.36 6.07
C GLU A 80 5.34 3.85 4.64
N ILE A 81 4.08 3.82 4.22
CA ILE A 81 3.64 4.40 2.95
C ILE A 81 2.52 5.41 3.22
N GLU A 82 2.71 6.62 2.68
CA GLU A 82 1.68 7.64 2.56
C GLU A 82 1.02 7.53 1.16
N LEU A 83 -0.32 7.55 1.13
CA LEU A 83 -1.16 7.46 -0.08
C LEU A 83 -2.11 8.66 -0.15
#